data_AF-A0A928VI46-F1
#
_entry.id   AF-A0A928VI46-F1
#
_cell.length_a   1.000
_cell.length_b   1.000
_cell.length_c   1.000
_cell.angle_alpha   90.00
_cell.angle_beta   90.00
_cell.angle_gamma   90.00
#
_symmetry.space_group_name_H-M   'P 1'
#
loop_
_entity.id
_entity.type
_entity.pdbx_description
1 polymer ?
#
loop_
_entity_poly.entity_id
_entity_poly.type
_entity_poly.pdbx_seq_one_letter_code
_entity_poly.pdbx_strand_id
1 'polypeptide(L)'
;MTLSQTAQAQGIRYFLISFTDLFGVDRSKLVPAESIDQMATSGAGFAGFAAWLDMTPADPDILAIPDAGRFKLRLADGAANPYLLPAALIATGLDGIVQKRDPGVRRNNMYTEPLPTNEVKPLPKNLLDALRRLETNEVICRSLGTSFTQAYLNLKHQEWNQFISCVTPWELENTLDC
;
A
#
# COMPACT_ATOMS: atom_id res chain seq x y z
N MET A 1 -36.52 -4.56 -2.01
CA MET A 1 -35.87 -3.25 -2.15
C MET A 1 -34.39 -3.47 -1.91
N THR A 2 -33.54 -3.12 -2.86
CA THR A 2 -32.09 -3.33 -2.75
C THR A 2 -31.45 -2.22 -1.92
N LEU A 3 -30.21 -2.43 -1.44
CA LEU A 3 -29.52 -1.42 -0.65
C LEU A 3 -29.17 -0.19 -1.51
N SER A 4 -28.89 -0.39 -2.79
CA SER A 4 -28.70 0.72 -3.75
C SER A 4 -29.96 1.57 -3.92
N GLN A 5 -31.15 0.96 -3.97
CA GLN A 5 -32.43 1.67 -4.06
C GLN A 5 -32.71 2.49 -2.80
N THR A 6 -32.44 1.94 -1.63
CA THR A 6 -32.53 2.67 -0.35
C THR A 6 -31.53 3.81 -0.30
N ALA A 7 -30.29 3.58 -0.78
CA ALA A 7 -29.25 4.60 -0.83
C ALA A 7 -29.67 5.79 -1.70
N GLN A 8 -30.25 5.53 -2.86
CA GLN A 8 -30.74 6.56 -3.77
C GLN A 8 -31.89 7.36 -3.16
N ALA A 9 -32.85 6.68 -2.51
CA ALA A 9 -33.97 7.34 -1.84
C ALA A 9 -33.54 8.24 -0.67
N GLN A 10 -32.44 7.90 0.01
CA GLN A 10 -31.94 8.63 1.17
C GLN A 10 -30.72 9.52 0.88
N GLY A 11 -30.28 9.63 -0.38
CA GLY A 11 -29.10 10.42 -0.75
C GLY A 11 -27.78 9.89 -0.18
N ILE A 12 -27.69 8.60 0.14
CA ILE A 12 -26.49 7.94 0.66
C ILE A 12 -25.54 7.64 -0.51
N ARG A 13 -24.33 8.23 -0.47
CA ARG A 13 -23.30 8.02 -1.51
C ARG A 13 -22.34 6.87 -1.19
N TYR A 14 -22.10 6.64 0.10
CA TYR A 14 -21.15 5.63 0.57
C TYR A 14 -21.73 4.90 1.78
N PHE A 15 -21.44 3.61 1.84
CA PHE A 15 -21.66 2.78 3.02
C PHE A 15 -20.32 2.54 3.69
N LEU A 16 -20.29 2.71 5.02
CA LEU A 16 -19.17 2.22 5.82
C LEU A 16 -19.44 0.75 6.11
N ILE A 17 -18.67 -0.14 5.49
CA ILE A 17 -18.72 -1.56 5.81
C ILE A 17 -17.65 -1.83 6.84
N SER A 18 -18.04 -2.38 7.98
CA SER A 18 -17.10 -2.78 9.01
C SER A 18 -17.29 -4.22 9.47
N PHE A 19 -16.23 -4.77 10.04
CA PHE A 19 -16.23 -6.05 10.74
C PHE A 19 -15.26 -5.99 11.91
N THR A 20 -15.53 -6.77 12.94
CA THR A 20 -14.58 -6.96 14.06
C THR A 20 -13.62 -8.07 13.72
N ASP A 21 -12.32 -7.81 13.75
CA ASP A 21 -11.30 -8.84 13.57
C ASP A 21 -11.17 -9.76 14.80
N LEU A 22 -10.31 -10.78 14.69
CA LEU A 22 -10.08 -11.76 15.77
C LEU A 22 -9.52 -11.14 17.07
N PHE A 23 -9.02 -9.91 17.02
CA PHE A 23 -8.46 -9.18 18.16
C PHE A 23 -9.43 -8.14 18.73
N GLY A 24 -10.67 -8.11 18.25
CA GLY A 24 -11.67 -7.17 18.71
C GLY A 24 -11.53 -5.77 18.11
N VAL A 25 -10.69 -5.58 17.09
CA VAL A 25 -10.51 -4.28 16.44
C VAL A 25 -11.51 -4.14 15.29
N ASP A 26 -12.24 -3.02 15.26
CA ASP A 26 -13.14 -2.70 14.16
C ASP A 26 -12.33 -2.30 12.91
N ARG A 27 -12.58 -3.00 11.81
CA ARG A 27 -11.96 -2.76 10.51
C ARG A 27 -13.04 -2.30 9.56
N SER A 28 -12.78 -1.21 8.86
CA SER A 28 -13.80 -0.63 7.99
C SER A 28 -13.25 -0.16 6.65
N LYS A 29 -14.13 -0.11 5.65
CA LYS A 29 -13.86 0.52 4.36
C LYS A 29 -15.11 1.20 3.83
N LEU A 30 -14.91 2.28 3.09
CA LEU A 30 -15.99 2.94 2.37
C LEU A 30 -16.28 2.22 1.06
N VAL A 31 -17.55 1.94 0.83
CA VAL A 31 -18.06 1.28 -0.36
C VAL A 31 -19.04 2.21 -1.05
N PRO A 32 -18.85 2.53 -2.34
CA PRO A 32 -19.81 3.34 -3.08
C PRO A 32 -21.18 2.65 -3.16
N ALA A 33 -22.26 3.42 -3.07
CA ALA A 33 -23.63 2.91 -3.12
C ALA A 33 -23.97 2.12 -4.40
N GLU A 34 -23.24 2.34 -5.50
CA GLU A 34 -23.39 1.59 -6.74
C GLU A 34 -22.94 0.12 -6.65
N SER A 35 -22.01 -0.19 -5.73
CA SER A 35 -21.43 -1.53 -5.57
C SER A 35 -22.02 -2.30 -4.37
N ILE A 36 -22.92 -1.68 -3.61
CA ILE A 36 -23.36 -2.20 -2.30
C ILE A 36 -24.18 -3.49 -2.43
N ASP A 37 -24.99 -3.63 -3.48
CA ASP A 37 -25.85 -4.80 -3.65
C ASP A 37 -25.01 -6.05 -3.93
N GLN A 38 -23.97 -5.93 -4.76
CA GLN A 38 -23.01 -7.01 -4.99
C GLN A 38 -22.26 -7.37 -3.71
N MET A 39 -21.83 -6.37 -2.92
CA MET A 39 -21.13 -6.65 -1.67
C MET A 39 -22.03 -7.27 -0.59
N ALA A 40 -23.33 -6.96 -0.60
CA ALA A 40 -24.28 -7.59 0.31
C ALA A 40 -24.46 -9.09 0.00
N THR A 41 -24.36 -9.49 -1.27
CA THR A 41 -24.46 -10.90 -1.67
C THR A 41 -23.13 -11.66 -1.60
N SER A 42 -22.04 -11.01 -2.01
CA SER A 42 -20.73 -11.66 -2.22
C SER A 42 -19.74 -11.41 -1.08
N GLY A 43 -20.10 -10.57 -0.11
CA GLY A 43 -19.20 -10.06 0.90
C GLY A 43 -18.32 -8.93 0.39
N ALA A 44 -17.79 -8.15 1.33
CA ALA A 44 -16.89 -7.05 1.02
C ALA A 44 -15.44 -7.55 1.10
N GLY A 45 -14.71 -7.55 -0.01
CA GLY A 45 -13.30 -7.99 0.00
C GLY A 45 -12.39 -7.05 0.78
N PHE A 46 -11.73 -7.53 1.83
CA PHE A 46 -10.66 -6.84 2.54
C PHE A 46 -9.31 -7.43 2.13
N ALA A 47 -8.23 -6.64 2.24
CA ALA A 47 -6.90 -7.20 2.08
C ALA A 47 -6.61 -8.11 3.29
N GLY A 48 -6.03 -9.30 3.07
CA GLY A 48 -5.83 -10.29 4.15
C GLY A 48 -4.99 -9.76 5.33
N PHE A 49 -4.01 -8.88 5.06
CA PHE A 49 -3.25 -8.19 6.13
C PHE A 49 -4.14 -7.28 7.00
N ALA A 50 -5.22 -6.72 6.44
CA ALA A 50 -6.15 -5.86 7.18
C ALA A 50 -6.99 -6.66 8.19
N ALA A 51 -7.03 -7.99 8.07
CA ALA A 51 -7.74 -8.90 8.95
C ALA A 51 -6.80 -9.72 9.87
N TRP A 52 -5.49 -9.42 9.89
CA TRP A 52 -4.49 -10.13 10.72
C TRP A 52 -4.55 -11.66 10.58
N LEU A 53 -4.83 -12.18 9.38
CA LEU A 53 -4.83 -13.61 9.08
C LEU A 53 -3.40 -14.15 8.87
N ASP A 54 -2.51 -13.92 9.84
CA ASP A 54 -1.10 -14.32 9.78
C ASP A 54 -0.35 -13.79 8.53
N MET A 55 -0.81 -12.64 8.03
CA MET A 55 -0.25 -11.93 6.87
C MET A 55 0.42 -10.65 7.33
N THR A 56 1.67 -10.44 6.93
CA THR A 56 2.44 -9.24 7.27
C THR A 56 2.26 -8.16 6.18
N PRO A 57 2.62 -6.89 6.42
CA PRO A 57 2.70 -5.88 5.35
C PRO A 57 3.66 -6.25 4.20
N ALA A 58 4.52 -7.26 4.39
CA ALA A 58 5.58 -7.68 3.48
C ALA A 58 5.17 -8.82 2.50
N ASP A 59 3.88 -8.89 2.15
CA ASP A 59 3.19 -10.03 1.51
C ASP A 59 2.75 -9.75 0.04
N PRO A 60 3.61 -9.32 -0.92
CA PRO A 60 3.18 -8.43 -2.00
C PRO A 60 3.03 -9.12 -3.36
N ASP A 61 1.80 -9.22 -3.84
CA ASP A 61 1.53 -8.87 -5.25
C ASP A 61 1.53 -7.35 -5.34
N ILE A 62 2.62 -6.72 -5.79
CA ILE A 62 2.75 -5.25 -5.87
C ILE A 62 1.72 -4.67 -6.87
N LEU A 63 1.53 -5.36 -7.99
CA LEU A 63 0.62 -4.99 -9.06
C LEU A 63 -0.27 -6.19 -9.41
N ALA A 64 -1.58 -5.95 -9.49
CA ALA A 64 -2.54 -6.94 -9.98
C ALA A 64 -3.20 -6.43 -11.27
N ILE A 65 -3.57 -7.33 -12.18
CA ILE A 65 -4.38 -7.02 -13.37
C ILE A 65 -5.77 -7.63 -13.12
N PRO A 66 -6.70 -6.87 -12.51
CA PRO A 66 -8.00 -7.42 -12.14
C PRO A 66 -8.93 -7.58 -13.35
N ASP A 67 -8.67 -6.85 -14.43
CA ASP A 67 -9.52 -6.81 -15.63
C ASP A 67 -8.73 -6.25 -16.82
N ALA A 68 -9.24 -6.42 -18.03
CA ALA A 68 -8.61 -5.89 -19.24
C ALA A 68 -8.51 -4.35 -19.18
N GLY A 69 -7.38 -3.82 -19.64
CA GLY A 69 -7.16 -2.36 -19.75
C GLY A 69 -6.87 -1.63 -18.43
N ARG A 70 -6.79 -2.32 -17.28
CA ARG A 70 -6.43 -1.70 -16.00
C ARG A 70 -5.55 -2.60 -15.13
N PHE A 71 -4.80 -1.96 -14.24
CA PHE A 71 -4.07 -2.62 -13.16
C PHE A 71 -4.40 -1.97 -11.82
N LYS A 72 -4.10 -2.67 -10.73
CA LYS A 72 -4.27 -2.22 -9.35
C LYS A 72 -2.90 -2.23 -8.67
N LEU A 73 -2.45 -1.05 -8.24
CA LEU A 73 -1.32 -0.93 -7.32
C LEU A 73 -1.77 -1.32 -5.91
N ARG A 74 -1.10 -2.31 -5.31
CA ARG A 74 -1.39 -2.80 -3.95
C ARG A 74 -0.33 -2.38 -2.93
N LEU A 75 0.70 -1.66 -3.37
CA LEU A 75 1.82 -1.22 -2.55
C LEU A 75 1.49 -0.08 -1.58
N ALA A 76 0.51 0.75 -1.94
CA ALA A 76 0.18 1.93 -1.14
C ALA A 76 -0.66 1.56 0.09
N ASP A 77 -0.36 2.22 1.21
CA ASP A 77 -1.14 2.18 2.44
C ASP A 77 -2.01 3.44 2.62
N GLY A 78 -2.70 3.55 3.75
CA GLY A 78 -3.58 4.68 4.07
C GLY A 78 -2.85 6.00 4.39
N ALA A 79 -1.53 5.99 4.60
CA ALA A 79 -0.72 7.18 4.83
C ALA A 79 -0.21 7.82 3.53
N ALA A 80 -0.40 7.14 2.39
CA ALA A 80 -0.01 7.66 1.09
C ALA A 80 -0.71 8.99 0.77
N ASN A 81 0.08 10.00 0.39
CA ASN A 81 -0.47 11.29 0.00
C ASN A 81 -1.29 11.15 -1.31
N PRO A 82 -2.54 11.63 -1.36
CA PRO A 82 -3.45 11.40 -2.49
C PRO A 82 -3.01 12.09 -3.79
N TYR A 83 -2.10 13.06 -3.72
CA TYR A 83 -1.53 13.73 -4.89
C TYR A 83 -0.17 13.14 -5.27
N LEU A 84 0.71 12.86 -4.29
CA LEU A 84 2.05 12.37 -4.58
C LEU A 84 2.06 10.93 -5.08
N LEU A 85 1.17 10.08 -4.56
CA LEU A 85 1.06 8.69 -5.01
C LEU A 85 0.75 8.59 -6.52
N PRO A 86 -0.35 9.19 -7.05
CA PRO A 86 -0.62 9.13 -8.48
C PRO A 86 0.44 9.87 -9.30
N ALA A 87 1.01 10.97 -8.81
CA ALA A 87 2.10 11.66 -9.51
C ALA A 87 3.34 10.76 -9.70
N ALA A 88 3.78 10.08 -8.64
CA ALA A 88 4.91 9.14 -8.71
C ALA A 88 4.59 7.92 -9.59
N LEU A 89 3.36 7.40 -9.52
CA LEU A 89 2.92 6.26 -10.34
C LEU A 89 2.90 6.63 -11.83
N ILE A 90 2.38 7.81 -12.18
CA ILE A 90 2.37 8.32 -13.56
C ILE A 90 3.80 8.55 -14.03
N ALA A 91 4.65 9.19 -13.23
CA ALA A 91 6.05 9.46 -13.58
C ALA A 91 6.83 8.18 -13.90
N THR A 92 6.75 7.17 -13.02
CA THR A 92 7.42 5.88 -13.21
C THR A 92 6.79 5.06 -14.33
N GLY A 93 5.47 5.11 -14.51
CA GLY A 93 4.76 4.47 -15.62
C GLY A 93 5.17 5.04 -16.98
N LEU A 94 5.23 6.36 -17.11
CA LEU A 94 5.68 7.04 -18.33
C LEU A 94 7.14 6.71 -18.66
N ASP A 95 8.03 6.71 -17.68
CA ASP A 95 9.41 6.26 -17.89
C ASP A 95 9.47 4.81 -18.39
N GLY A 96 8.68 3.92 -17.79
CA GLY A 96 8.55 2.53 -18.23
C GLY A 96 8.10 2.38 -19.68
N ILE A 97 7.11 3.16 -20.10
CA ILE A 97 6.61 3.19 -21.49
C ILE A 97 7.70 3.68 -22.45
N VAL A 98 8.33 4.81 -22.14
CA VAL A 98 9.36 5.43 -23.00
C VAL A 98 10.57 4.51 -23.16
N GLN A 99 11.02 3.91 -22.06
CA GLN A 99 12.18 3.03 -22.03
C GLN A 99 11.85 1.59 -22.44
N LYS A 100 10.59 1.28 -22.74
CA LYS A 100 10.08 -0.07 -23.06
C LYS A 100 10.55 -1.11 -22.05
N ARG A 101 10.47 -0.76 -20.75
CA ARG A 101 10.94 -1.64 -19.68
C ARG A 101 10.10 -2.92 -19.65
N ASP A 102 10.77 -4.06 -19.57
CA ASP A 102 10.13 -5.35 -19.39
C ASP A 102 9.68 -5.51 -17.92
N PRO A 103 8.38 -5.68 -17.63
CA PRO A 103 7.91 -5.97 -16.27
C PRO A 103 8.31 -7.36 -15.78
N GLY A 104 8.89 -8.20 -16.65
CA GLY A 104 9.25 -9.57 -16.36
C GLY A 104 8.07 -10.52 -16.47
N VAL A 105 8.31 -11.78 -16.09
CA VAL A 105 7.30 -12.83 -16.23
C VAL A 105 6.24 -12.71 -15.14
N ARG A 106 4.96 -12.69 -15.55
CA ARG A 106 3.84 -12.73 -14.62
C ARG A 106 3.88 -14.00 -13.75
N ARG A 107 3.66 -13.81 -12.45
CA ARG A 107 3.51 -14.90 -11.46
C ARG A 107 2.13 -14.81 -10.81
N ASN A 108 1.65 -15.95 -10.33
CA ASN A 108 0.29 -16.07 -9.76
C ASN A 108 0.28 -16.17 -8.24
N ASN A 109 1.33 -16.72 -7.63
CA ASN A 109 1.40 -16.91 -6.18
C ASN A 109 2.84 -16.77 -5.69
N MET A 110 3.15 -15.64 -5.05
CA MET A 110 4.46 -15.41 -4.43
C MET A 110 4.54 -15.91 -2.98
N TYR A 111 3.45 -16.44 -2.42
CA TYR A 111 3.35 -16.93 -1.04
C TYR A 111 3.88 -18.35 -0.90
N THR A 112 3.42 -19.27 -1.74
CA THR A 112 3.82 -20.70 -1.69
C THR A 112 4.99 -21.01 -2.61
N GLU A 113 5.24 -20.14 -3.58
CA GLU A 113 6.27 -20.30 -4.60
C GLU A 113 7.13 -19.03 -4.69
N PRO A 114 7.81 -18.62 -3.60
CA PRO A 114 8.62 -17.42 -3.61
C PRO A 114 9.81 -17.59 -4.56
N LEU A 115 10.07 -16.55 -5.36
CA LEU A 115 11.27 -16.51 -6.18
C LEU A 115 12.49 -16.28 -5.30
N PRO A 116 13.64 -16.89 -5.64
CA PRO A 116 14.84 -16.71 -4.87
C PRO A 116 15.31 -15.24 -4.92
N THR A 117 15.92 -14.77 -3.85
CA THR A 117 16.26 -13.34 -3.64
C THR A 117 17.33 -12.81 -4.59
N ASN A 118 18.02 -13.69 -5.31
CA ASN A 118 18.94 -13.35 -6.40
C ASN A 118 18.21 -13.04 -7.72
N GLU A 119 16.99 -13.52 -7.92
CA GLU A 119 16.17 -13.28 -9.11
C GLU A 119 15.23 -12.08 -8.93
N VAL A 120 14.71 -11.88 -7.72
CA VAL A 120 13.78 -10.78 -7.41
C VAL A 120 14.30 -9.94 -6.25
N LYS A 121 14.30 -8.62 -6.45
CA LYS A 121 14.70 -7.68 -5.41
C LYS A 121 13.54 -7.51 -4.40
N PRO A 122 13.78 -7.72 -3.10
CA PRO A 122 12.78 -7.47 -2.07
C PRO A 122 12.48 -5.97 -1.96
N LEU A 123 11.29 -5.65 -1.45
CA LEU A 123 10.94 -4.29 -1.07
C LEU A 123 11.83 -3.81 0.09
N PRO A 124 12.03 -2.48 0.23
CA PRO A 124 12.66 -1.92 1.42
C PRO A 124 11.95 -2.39 2.69
N LYS A 125 12.72 -2.84 3.69
CA LYS A 125 12.16 -3.38 4.95
C LYS A 125 11.83 -2.30 5.98
N ASN A 126 12.27 -1.07 5.75
CA ASN A 126 12.09 0.06 6.65
C ASN A 126 12.08 1.37 5.84
N LEU A 127 11.66 2.45 6.50
CA LEU A 127 11.57 3.78 5.90
C LEU A 127 12.93 4.29 5.43
N LEU A 128 14.00 4.13 6.23
CA LEU A 128 15.33 4.63 5.89
C LEU A 128 15.85 4.06 4.55
N ASP A 129 15.67 2.76 4.33
CA ASP A 129 16.07 2.11 3.09
C ASP A 129 15.21 2.57 1.91
N ALA A 130 13.91 2.82 2.13
CA ALA A 130 13.05 3.42 1.11
C ALA A 130 13.49 4.84 0.73
N LEU A 131 13.88 5.67 1.71
CA LEU A 131 14.38 7.03 1.48
C LEU A 131 15.69 7.02 0.69
N ARG A 132 16.64 6.15 1.03
CA ARG A 132 17.90 5.99 0.27
C ARG A 132 17.66 5.57 -1.19
N ARG A 133 16.66 4.71 -1.42
CA ARG A 133 16.26 4.31 -2.78
C ARG A 133 15.58 5.45 -3.54
N LEU A 134 14.82 6.30 -2.85
CA LEU A 134 14.21 7.49 -3.45
C LEU A 134 15.27 8.54 -3.82
N GLU A 135 16.24 8.79 -2.94
CA GLU A 135 17.31 9.77 -3.15
C GLU A 135 18.14 9.47 -4.40
N THR A 136 18.39 8.19 -4.67
CA THR A 136 19.12 7.72 -5.85
C THR A 136 18.25 7.50 -7.09
N ASN A 137 16.94 7.78 -7.02
CA ASN A 137 16.01 7.56 -8.13
C ASN A 137 15.87 8.80 -9.02
N GLU A 138 16.64 8.84 -10.11
CA GLU A 138 16.62 9.96 -11.06
C GLU A 138 15.25 10.21 -11.69
N VAL A 139 14.45 9.16 -11.95
CA VAL A 139 13.14 9.28 -12.60
C VAL A 139 12.18 10.08 -11.72
N ILE A 140 12.07 9.70 -10.45
CA ILE A 140 11.16 10.35 -9.50
C ILE A 140 11.71 11.74 -9.13
N CYS A 141 13.00 11.86 -8.84
CA CYS A 141 13.63 13.15 -8.51
C CYS A 141 13.46 14.19 -9.63
N ARG A 142 13.61 13.78 -10.88
CA ARG A 142 13.38 14.66 -12.04
C ARG A 142 11.90 15.01 -12.22
N SER A 143 11.00 14.05 -12.03
CA SER A 143 9.57 14.23 -12.32
C SER A 143 8.83 15.05 -11.28
N LEU A 144 9.16 14.88 -9.99
CA LEU A 144 8.58 15.66 -8.89
C LEU A 144 9.35 16.96 -8.61
N GLY A 145 10.57 17.09 -9.16
CA GLY A 145 11.44 18.23 -9.00
C GLY A 145 12.43 18.04 -7.84
N THR A 146 13.72 18.28 -8.10
CA THR A 146 14.80 18.03 -7.15
C THR A 146 14.62 18.77 -5.83
N SER A 147 14.19 20.04 -5.87
CA SER A 147 13.97 20.84 -4.67
C SER A 147 12.84 20.26 -3.80
N PHE A 148 11.77 19.78 -4.41
CA PHE A 148 10.65 19.16 -3.71
C PHE A 148 11.08 17.81 -3.11
N THR A 149 11.73 16.96 -3.90
CA THR A 149 12.17 15.64 -3.43
C THR A 149 13.16 15.77 -2.28
N GLN A 150 14.09 16.74 -2.33
CA GLN A 150 15.01 16.97 -1.22
C GLN A 150 14.27 17.43 0.06
N ALA A 151 13.28 18.31 -0.07
CA ALA A 151 12.48 18.74 1.08
C ALA A 151 11.71 17.55 1.70
N TYR A 152 11.13 16.69 0.87
CA TYR A 152 10.46 15.47 1.32
C TYR A 152 11.42 14.51 2.04
N LEU A 153 12.58 14.25 1.45
CA LEU A 153 13.63 13.40 2.05
C LEU A 153 14.05 13.94 3.41
N ASN A 154 14.34 15.25 3.51
CA ASN A 154 14.74 15.88 4.77
C ASN A 154 13.68 15.70 5.87
N LEU A 155 12.40 15.94 5.55
CA LEU A 155 11.30 15.74 6.50
C LEU A 155 11.20 14.29 6.97
N LYS A 156 11.27 13.32 6.04
CA LYS A 156 11.15 11.91 6.38
C LYS A 156 12.38 11.34 7.10
N HIS A 157 13.57 11.88 6.86
CA HIS A 157 14.75 11.56 7.66
C HIS A 157 14.62 12.07 9.10
N GLN A 158 14.03 13.26 9.30
CA GLN A 158 13.74 13.76 10.65
C GLN A 158 12.76 12.84 11.40
N GLU A 159 11.66 12.44 10.74
CA GLU A 159 10.70 11.47 11.30
C GLU A 159 11.37 10.14 11.67
N TRP A 160 12.23 9.61 10.79
CA TRP A 160 12.98 8.38 11.06
C TRP A 160 13.90 8.53 12.27
N ASN A 161 14.68 9.61 12.32
CA ASN A 161 15.61 9.85 13.43
C ASN A 161 14.88 10.01 14.77
N GLN A 162 13.70 10.62 14.75
CA GLN A 162 12.83 10.69 15.92
C GLN A 162 12.35 9.30 16.34
N PHE A 163 11.88 8.48 15.40
CA PHE A 163 11.40 7.13 15.69
C PHE A 163 12.47 6.24 16.32
N ILE A 164 13.68 6.20 15.76
CA ILE A 164 14.76 5.34 16.27
C ILE A 164 15.37 5.82 17.59
N SER A 165 15.06 7.05 18.02
CA SER A 165 15.50 7.57 19.32
C SER A 165 14.62 7.13 20.48
N CYS A 166 13.46 6.53 20.20
CA CYS A 166 12.53 6.03 21.20
C CYS A 166 12.89 4.60 21.62
N VAL A 167 13.08 4.37 22.91
CA VAL A 167 13.22 3.02 23.48
C VAL A 167 11.83 2.39 23.62
N THR A 168 11.66 1.20 23.07
CA THR A 168 10.39 0.47 23.15
C THR A 168 10.24 -0.28 24.48
N PRO A 169 9.00 -0.54 24.95
CA PRO A 169 8.77 -1.38 26.12
C PRO A 169 9.40 -2.77 26.01
N TRP A 170 9.39 -3.35 24.81
CA TRP A 170 10.03 -4.64 24.55
C TRP A 170 11.54 -4.59 24.79
N GLU A 171 12.22 -3.54 24.32
CA GLU A 171 13.66 -3.37 24.56
C GLU A 171 13.95 -3.23 26.06
N LEU A 172 13.16 -2.44 26.80
CA LEU A 172 13.31 -2.32 28.26
C LEU A 172 13.20 -3.70 28.94
N GLU A 173 12.15 -4.46 28.65
CA GLU A 173 11.93 -5.78 29.26
C GLU A 173 13.03 -6.80 28.94
N ASN A 174 13.68 -6.69 27.78
CA ASN A 174 14.63 -7.70 27.28
C ASN A 174 16.10 -7.30 27.35
N THR A 175 16.43 -6.06 27.76
CA THR A 175 17.82 -5.57 27.82
C THR A 175 18.22 -4.93 29.14
N LEU A 176 17.32 -4.80 30.13
CA LEU A 176 17.69 -4.21 31.43
C LEU A 176 18.72 -5.03 32.22
N ASP A 177 18.75 -6.35 32.05
CA ASP A 177 19.64 -7.28 32.77
C ASP A 177 20.76 -7.85 31.87
N CYS A 178 21.10 -7.17 30.76
CA CYS A 178 22.12 -7.65 29.81
C CYS A 178 23.57 -7.45 30.27
#